data_AF-A0AAU8N3V2-F1
#
_entry.id   AF-A0AAU8N3V2-F1
#
_cell.length_a   1.000
_cell.length_b   1.000
_cell.length_c   1.000
_cell.angle_alpha   90.00
_cell.angle_beta   90.00
_cell.angle_gamma   90.00
#
_symmetry.space_group_name_H-M   'P 1'
#
loop_
_entity.id
_entity.type
_entity.pdbx_description
1 polymer ?
#
loop_
_entity_poly.entity_id
_entity_poly.type
_entity_poly.pdbx_seq_one_letter_code
_entity_poly.pdbx_strand_id
1 'polypeptide(L)'
;MTDRQTYRKGPVLLRGTQIPQQTSDASLLSATERADWLHADPWRVLRIQSEFVEGFGALSEIGPAISVFGSARVSREDPAYRLAEEIAAGLVRSGYGVITGGGPGMMEAANKGAHEAGGLSVGLGIELPMEQSMNEYVDLGINFRYFFARKTMFVKYSDGFVVMPGGFGTLDELFESITLVQTRKVDSFPVVLVGREYWGGLVDWIRSSLLGSGMIAPQDLDLLRVVDTAAEAVEYVVAGAQRIRPTSPE
;
A
#
# COMPACT_ATOMS: atom_id res chain seq x y z
N MET A 1 -40.74 25.59 47.37
CA MET A 1 -39.66 24.76 46.79
C MET A 1 -38.68 25.71 46.14
N THR A 2 -37.48 25.83 46.70
CA THR A 2 -36.41 26.66 46.14
C THR A 2 -35.95 26.03 44.84
N ASP A 3 -36.04 26.77 43.74
CA ASP A 3 -35.66 26.28 42.41
C ASP A 3 -34.15 26.01 42.41
N ARG A 4 -33.78 24.72 42.40
CA ARG A 4 -32.39 24.30 42.54
C ARG A 4 -31.73 24.43 41.17
N GLN A 5 -30.72 25.30 41.08
CA GLN A 5 -29.96 25.52 39.84
C GLN A 5 -29.58 24.19 39.17
N THR A 6 -29.87 24.10 37.87
CA THR A 6 -29.62 22.90 37.05
C THR A 6 -28.74 23.24 35.85
N TYR A 7 -27.91 22.29 35.43
CA TYR A 7 -27.04 22.39 34.25
C TYR A 7 -27.12 21.09 33.46
N ARG A 8 -27.18 21.16 32.12
CA ARG A 8 -27.19 19.97 31.25
C ARG A 8 -25.89 19.87 30.46
N LYS A 9 -25.14 18.78 30.65
CA LYS A 9 -23.94 18.43 29.88
C LYS A 9 -24.30 17.29 28.92
N GLY A 10 -24.75 17.64 27.72
CA GLY A 10 -25.30 16.65 26.78
C GLY A 10 -26.46 15.87 27.42
N PRO A 11 -26.40 14.52 27.49
CA PRO A 11 -27.46 13.71 28.11
C PRO A 11 -27.47 13.76 29.65
N VAL A 12 -26.49 14.40 30.30
CA VAL A 12 -26.33 14.36 31.77
C VAL A 12 -26.89 15.62 32.43
N LEU A 13 -27.71 15.46 33.49
CA LEU A 13 -28.24 16.55 34.32
C LEU A 13 -27.42 16.71 35.61
N LEU A 14 -26.91 17.91 35.86
CA LEU A 14 -26.07 18.27 37.01
C LEU A 14 -26.78 19.33 37.87
N ARG A 15 -26.59 19.27 39.20
CA ARG A 15 -27.19 20.21 40.16
C ARG A 15 -26.27 20.48 41.34
N GLY A 16 -26.38 21.67 41.93
CA GLY A 16 -25.59 22.05 43.12
C GLY A 16 -24.08 21.97 42.84
N THR A 17 -23.32 21.32 43.73
CA THR A 17 -21.86 21.19 43.63
C THR A 17 -21.35 20.38 42.44
N GLN A 18 -22.24 19.73 41.69
CA GLN A 18 -21.89 18.98 40.48
C GLN A 18 -21.89 19.85 39.22
N ILE A 19 -22.35 21.11 39.29
CA ILE A 19 -22.31 22.04 38.16
C ILE A 19 -20.85 22.47 37.96
N PRO A 20 -20.24 22.24 36.78
CA PRO A 20 -18.84 22.56 36.54
C PRO A 20 -18.63 24.08 36.49
N GLN A 21 -17.43 24.54 36.87
CA GLN A 21 -17.08 25.96 36.80
C GLN A 21 -16.84 26.47 35.37
N GLN A 22 -16.55 25.56 34.43
CA GLN A 22 -16.35 25.88 33.02
C GLN A 22 -17.18 24.96 32.15
N THR A 23 -17.59 25.46 30.98
CA THR A 23 -18.22 24.64 29.95
C THR A 23 -17.20 23.66 29.36
N SER A 24 -17.69 22.62 28.67
CA SER A 24 -16.78 21.64 28.05
C SER A 24 -15.94 22.27 26.93
N ASP A 25 -16.53 23.19 26.15
CA ASP A 25 -15.79 23.92 25.12
C ASP A 25 -14.76 24.88 25.71
N ALA A 26 -15.09 25.60 26.79
CA ALA A 26 -14.12 26.48 27.45
C ALA A 26 -12.90 25.69 27.97
N SER A 27 -13.12 24.49 28.52
CA SER A 27 -12.05 23.59 28.95
C SER A 27 -11.26 22.99 27.79
N LEU A 28 -11.87 22.74 26.62
CA LEU A 28 -11.19 22.23 25.43
C LEU A 28 -10.33 23.31 24.76
N LEU A 29 -10.84 24.55 24.70
CA LEU A 29 -10.21 25.68 24.03
C LEU A 29 -9.21 26.44 24.90
N SER A 30 -9.16 26.14 26.20
CA SER A 30 -8.14 26.70 27.10
C SER A 30 -6.74 26.20 26.74
N ALA A 31 -5.72 27.03 26.94
CA ALA A 31 -4.34 26.66 26.68
C ALA A 31 -3.90 25.48 27.55
N THR A 32 -3.36 24.43 26.92
CA THR A 32 -2.84 23.25 27.61
C THR A 32 -1.36 23.46 27.97
N GLU A 33 -0.97 23.20 29.22
CA GLU A 33 0.42 23.42 29.68
C GLU A 33 1.40 22.30 29.29
N ARG A 34 0.93 21.09 28.92
CA ARG A 34 1.77 19.93 28.59
C ARG A 34 1.22 19.07 27.46
N ALA A 35 2.11 18.61 26.57
CA ALA A 35 1.76 17.86 25.36
C ALA A 35 2.32 16.42 25.33
N ASP A 36 2.80 15.89 26.47
CA ASP A 36 3.47 14.58 26.57
C ASP A 36 2.63 13.41 26.04
N TRP A 37 1.29 13.53 26.15
CA TRP A 37 0.34 12.54 25.63
C TRP A 37 0.45 12.33 24.12
N LEU A 38 0.96 13.31 23.35
CA LEU A 38 1.20 13.17 21.91
C LEU A 38 2.22 12.07 21.58
N HIS A 39 3.12 11.74 22.51
CA HIS A 39 4.18 10.75 22.29
C HIS A 39 3.86 9.40 22.94
N ALA A 40 2.71 9.27 23.60
CA ALA A 40 2.28 8.05 24.27
C ALA A 40 1.51 7.11 23.33
N ASP A 41 1.58 5.80 23.60
CA ASP A 41 0.94 4.78 22.77
C ASP A 41 -0.58 4.94 22.59
N PRO A 42 -1.37 5.39 23.60
CA PRO A 42 -2.79 5.64 23.41
C PRO A 42 -3.07 6.65 22.28
N TRP A 43 -2.25 7.70 22.16
CA TRP A 43 -2.39 8.65 21.07
C TRP A 43 -1.87 8.11 19.74
N ARG A 44 -0.83 7.26 19.76
CA ARG A 44 -0.37 6.55 18.55
C ARG A 44 -1.45 5.66 17.98
N VAL A 45 -2.23 4.95 18.81
CA VAL A 45 -3.37 4.14 18.34
C VAL A 45 -4.37 4.99 17.55
N LEU A 46 -4.70 6.18 18.05
CA LEU A 46 -5.61 7.11 17.35
C LEU A 46 -5.02 7.61 16.03
N ARG A 47 -3.71 7.90 15.97
CA ARG A 47 -3.04 8.28 14.71
C ARG A 47 -3.04 7.13 13.69
N ILE A 48 -2.72 5.92 14.15
CA ILE A 48 -2.75 4.71 13.31
C ILE A 48 -4.15 4.50 12.76
N GLN A 49 -5.18 4.63 13.59
CA GLN A 49 -6.57 4.56 13.15
C GLN A 49 -6.87 5.63 12.08
N SER A 50 -6.40 6.86 12.27
CA SER A 50 -6.56 7.94 11.28
C SER A 50 -5.95 7.57 9.93
N GLU A 51 -4.73 7.03 9.89
CA GLU A 51 -4.09 6.61 8.63
C GLU A 51 -4.87 5.50 7.92
N PHE A 52 -5.48 4.57 8.66
CA PHE A 52 -6.39 3.59 8.06
C PHE A 52 -7.67 4.22 7.52
N VAL A 53 -8.29 5.16 8.24
CA VAL A 53 -9.49 5.86 7.79
C VAL A 53 -9.22 6.68 6.52
N GLU A 54 -8.13 7.45 6.52
CA GLU A 54 -7.70 8.27 5.38
C GLU A 54 -7.34 7.40 4.17
N GLY A 55 -6.52 6.36 4.38
CA GLY A 55 -6.14 5.43 3.32
C GLY A 55 -7.34 4.69 2.73
N PHE A 56 -8.26 4.22 3.58
CA PHE A 56 -9.46 3.54 3.10
C PHE A 56 -10.42 4.46 2.36
N GLY A 57 -10.60 5.69 2.83
CA GLY A 57 -11.44 6.68 2.18
C GLY A 57 -10.89 7.05 0.80
N ALA A 58 -9.62 7.42 0.72
CA ALA A 58 -8.99 7.89 -0.51
C ALA A 58 -8.90 6.80 -1.61
N LEU A 59 -8.73 5.53 -1.22
CA LEU A 59 -8.60 4.42 -2.18
C LEU A 59 -9.91 3.67 -2.46
N SER A 60 -11.03 4.09 -1.88
CA SER A 60 -12.29 3.34 -1.91
C SER A 60 -12.88 3.13 -3.32
N GLU A 61 -12.63 4.05 -4.25
CA GLU A 61 -13.27 4.08 -5.57
C GLU A 61 -12.29 3.92 -6.74
N ILE A 62 -11.04 3.50 -6.49
CA ILE A 62 -9.98 3.48 -7.52
C ILE A 62 -10.16 2.39 -8.59
N GLY A 63 -11.13 1.49 -8.43
CA GLY A 63 -11.36 0.36 -9.34
C GLY A 63 -10.30 -0.74 -9.24
N PRO A 64 -10.20 -1.62 -10.25
CA PRO A 64 -9.15 -2.64 -10.34
C PRO A 64 -7.77 -1.98 -10.50
N ALA A 65 -6.78 -2.46 -9.77
CA ALA A 65 -5.43 -1.93 -9.85
C ALA A 65 -4.37 -3.00 -9.59
N ILE A 66 -3.16 -2.77 -10.08
CA ILE A 66 -1.99 -3.65 -9.88
C ILE A 66 -0.89 -2.83 -9.23
N SER A 67 -0.26 -3.39 -8.20
CA SER A 67 0.85 -2.72 -7.54
C SER A 67 2.17 -3.11 -8.19
N VAL A 68 3.02 -2.12 -8.44
CA VAL A 68 4.33 -2.30 -9.05
C VAL A 68 5.41 -1.89 -8.07
N PHE A 69 6.31 -2.83 -7.77
CA PHE A 69 7.43 -2.63 -6.87
C PHE A 69 8.76 -2.73 -7.61
N GLY A 70 9.78 -2.05 -7.09
CA GLY A 70 11.14 -2.14 -7.59
C GLY A 70 12.07 -1.15 -6.92
N SER A 71 13.32 -1.11 -7.38
CA SER A 71 14.35 -0.25 -6.82
C SER A 71 14.02 1.25 -6.95
N ALA A 72 14.18 2.00 -5.85
CA ALA A 72 14.17 3.46 -5.85
C ALA A 72 15.45 4.09 -6.44
N ARG A 73 16.44 3.27 -6.83
CA ARG A 73 17.80 3.73 -7.19
C ARG A 73 18.12 3.58 -8.67
N VAL A 74 17.22 2.99 -9.45
CA VAL A 74 17.46 2.76 -10.89
C VAL A 74 17.30 4.08 -11.64
N SER A 75 18.21 4.34 -12.59
CA SER A 75 18.21 5.55 -13.41
C SER A 75 17.18 5.48 -14.54
N ARG A 76 16.75 6.63 -15.05
CA ARG A 76 15.81 6.72 -16.18
C ARG A 76 16.38 6.14 -17.49
N GLU A 77 17.70 6.06 -17.62
CA GLU A 77 18.40 5.50 -18.78
C GLU A 77 18.50 3.97 -18.74
N ASP A 78 18.22 3.34 -17.59
CA ASP A 78 18.31 1.90 -17.42
C ASP A 78 17.22 1.18 -18.25
N PRO A 79 17.55 0.10 -18.98
CA PRO A 79 16.56 -0.68 -19.72
C PRO A 79 15.39 -1.17 -18.86
N ALA A 80 15.63 -1.51 -17.58
CA ALA A 80 14.58 -1.95 -16.68
C ALA A 80 13.58 -0.83 -16.35
N TYR A 81 14.01 0.44 -16.41
CA TYR A 81 13.11 1.59 -16.20
C TYR A 81 12.08 1.65 -17.33
N ARG A 82 12.54 1.57 -18.59
CA ARG A 82 11.63 1.54 -19.76
C ARG A 82 10.71 0.32 -19.73
N LEU A 83 11.23 -0.82 -19.31
CA LEU A 83 10.42 -2.03 -19.16
C LEU A 83 9.28 -1.84 -18.14
N ALA A 84 9.54 -1.15 -17.02
CA ALA A 84 8.51 -0.81 -16.05
C ALA A 84 7.45 0.16 -16.63
N GLU A 85 7.86 1.16 -17.41
CA GLU A 85 6.92 2.05 -18.14
C GLU A 85 6.02 1.24 -19.08
N GLU A 86 6.62 0.36 -19.89
CA GLU A 86 5.90 -0.49 -20.86
C GLU A 86 4.90 -1.42 -20.18
N ILE A 87 5.28 -2.03 -19.05
CA ILE A 87 4.41 -2.87 -18.24
C ILE A 87 3.23 -2.03 -17.72
N ALA A 88 3.50 -0.90 -17.07
CA ALA A 88 2.45 -0.04 -16.51
C ALA A 88 1.46 0.44 -17.57
N ALA A 89 1.95 0.85 -18.74
CA ALA A 89 1.10 1.22 -19.87
C ALA A 89 0.26 0.02 -20.37
N GLY A 90 0.81 -1.20 -20.34
CA GLY A 90 0.09 -2.43 -20.68
C GLY A 90 -1.00 -2.79 -19.67
N LEU A 91 -0.76 -2.56 -18.38
CA LEU A 91 -1.75 -2.74 -17.31
C LEU A 91 -2.92 -1.77 -17.49
N VAL A 92 -2.63 -0.50 -17.77
CA VAL A 92 -3.65 0.53 -18.06
C VAL A 92 -4.49 0.16 -19.27
N ARG A 93 -3.85 -0.26 -20.38
CA ARG A 93 -4.58 -0.74 -21.58
C ARG A 93 -5.45 -1.97 -21.30
N SER A 94 -5.17 -2.70 -20.23
CA SER A 94 -5.95 -3.87 -19.79
C SER A 94 -7.02 -3.52 -18.75
N GLY A 95 -7.23 -2.22 -18.46
CA GLY A 95 -8.29 -1.75 -17.54
C GLY A 95 -7.88 -1.68 -16.07
N TYR A 96 -6.58 -1.69 -15.76
CA TYR A 96 -6.08 -1.61 -14.38
C TYR A 96 -5.36 -0.29 -14.11
N GLY A 97 -5.65 0.32 -12.97
CA GLY A 97 -4.79 1.36 -12.40
C GLY A 97 -3.45 0.79 -11.92
N VAL A 98 -2.48 1.67 -11.69
CA VAL A 98 -1.15 1.29 -11.18
C VAL A 98 -0.92 1.93 -9.82
N ILE A 99 -0.55 1.10 -8.83
CA ILE A 99 -0.20 1.55 -7.49
C ILE A 99 1.30 1.36 -7.28
N THR A 100 2.00 2.37 -6.79
CA THR A 100 3.42 2.27 -6.47
C THR A 100 3.70 2.86 -5.10
N GLY A 101 4.96 2.85 -4.69
CA GLY A 101 5.40 3.58 -3.52
C GLY A 101 5.54 5.09 -3.69
N GLY A 102 5.27 5.65 -4.88
CA GLY A 102 5.34 7.08 -5.19
C GLY A 102 6.74 7.68 -5.23
N GLY A 103 7.79 6.89 -4.95
CA GLY A 103 9.18 7.36 -4.96
C GLY A 103 9.83 7.41 -6.36
N PRO A 104 11.15 7.64 -6.44
CA PRO A 104 11.91 7.64 -7.70
C PRO A 104 12.17 6.23 -8.24
N GLY A 105 12.89 6.13 -9.35
CA GLY A 105 13.35 4.86 -9.93
C GLY A 105 12.19 4.04 -10.52
N MET A 106 12.12 2.75 -10.19
CA MET A 106 11.07 1.85 -10.73
C MET A 106 9.65 2.29 -10.39
N MET A 107 9.46 2.93 -9.24
CA MET A 107 8.15 3.45 -8.84
C MET A 107 7.73 4.59 -9.77
N GLU A 108 8.62 5.54 -10.01
CA GLU A 108 8.40 6.63 -10.97
C GLU A 108 8.16 6.11 -12.39
N ALA A 109 8.96 5.14 -12.86
CA ALA A 109 8.78 4.52 -14.17
C ALA A 109 7.37 3.93 -14.36
N ALA A 110 6.90 3.19 -13.36
CA ALA A 110 5.57 2.61 -13.38
C ALA A 110 4.47 3.68 -13.29
N ASN A 111 4.62 4.70 -12.44
CA ASN A 111 3.68 5.82 -12.38
C ASN A 111 3.62 6.56 -13.72
N LYS A 112 4.77 6.85 -14.33
CA LYS A 112 4.88 7.51 -15.62
C LYS A 112 4.19 6.72 -16.72
N GLY A 113 4.50 5.43 -16.86
CA GLY A 113 3.88 4.58 -17.88
C GLY A 113 2.35 4.49 -17.73
N ALA A 114 1.84 4.51 -16.49
CA ALA A 114 0.40 4.52 -16.23
C ALA A 114 -0.25 5.87 -16.60
N HIS A 115 0.34 6.96 -16.13
CA HIS A 115 -0.14 8.32 -16.37
C HIS A 115 -0.14 8.67 -17.87
N GLU A 116 0.96 8.39 -18.59
CA GLU A 116 1.07 8.66 -20.02
C GLU A 116 0.13 7.78 -20.87
N ALA A 117 -0.26 6.61 -20.37
CA ALA A 117 -1.28 5.77 -20.98
C ALA A 117 -2.72 6.22 -20.69
N GLY A 118 -2.91 7.28 -19.91
CA GLY A 118 -4.22 7.84 -19.55
C GLY A 118 -4.97 7.04 -18.48
N GLY A 119 -4.28 6.20 -17.72
CA GLY A 119 -4.83 5.43 -16.61
C GLY A 119 -4.56 6.07 -15.26
N LEU A 120 -5.16 5.52 -14.20
CA LEU A 120 -4.95 5.99 -12.84
C LEU A 120 -3.54 5.62 -12.34
N SER A 121 -2.77 6.62 -11.92
CA SER A 121 -1.46 6.45 -11.28
C SER A 121 -1.52 6.82 -9.79
N VAL A 122 -1.34 5.84 -8.91
CA VAL A 122 -1.40 6.00 -7.44
C VAL A 122 0.00 5.90 -6.83
N GLY A 123 0.29 6.79 -5.88
CA GLY A 123 1.53 6.79 -5.10
C GLY A 123 1.25 6.69 -3.60
N LEU A 124 1.65 5.58 -2.99
CA LEU A 124 1.58 5.39 -1.55
C LEU A 124 2.97 5.63 -0.95
N GLY A 125 3.25 6.88 -0.57
CA GLY A 125 4.51 7.30 0.02
C GLY A 125 4.66 6.89 1.49
N ILE A 126 5.87 7.01 2.03
CA ILE A 126 6.18 6.76 3.44
C ILE A 126 7.13 7.84 3.95
N GLU A 127 6.91 8.29 5.18
CA GLU A 127 7.82 9.20 5.89
C GLU A 127 9.19 8.54 6.09
N LEU A 128 10.25 9.17 5.59
CA LEU A 128 11.63 8.73 5.74
C LEU A 128 12.51 9.88 6.26
N PRO A 129 13.61 9.60 6.98
CA PRO A 129 14.52 10.65 7.49
C PRO A 129 15.18 11.50 6.41
N MET A 130 15.32 10.97 5.20
CA MET A 130 15.76 11.72 4.03
C MET A 130 14.56 11.88 3.11
N GLU A 131 14.26 13.12 2.73
CA GLU A 131 13.08 13.47 1.96
C GLU A 131 13.10 12.78 0.59
N GLN A 132 12.18 11.85 0.37
CA GLN A 132 11.78 11.40 -0.96
C GLN A 132 10.46 12.07 -1.28
N SER A 133 10.49 13.08 -2.15
CA SER A 133 9.26 13.66 -2.69
C SER A 133 8.53 12.62 -3.53
N MET A 134 7.21 12.68 -3.50
CA MET A 134 6.38 11.94 -4.45
C MET A 134 6.73 12.36 -5.88
N ASN A 135 6.84 11.39 -6.80
CA ASN A 135 7.20 11.69 -8.18
C ASN A 135 6.07 12.44 -8.92
N GLU A 136 6.44 13.12 -10.01
CA GLU A 136 5.55 14.03 -10.77
C GLU A 136 4.39 13.33 -11.49
N TYR A 137 4.44 12.01 -11.66
CA TYR A 137 3.45 11.21 -12.41
C TYR A 137 2.40 10.56 -11.51
N VAL A 138 2.38 10.89 -10.21
CA VAL A 138 1.33 10.42 -9.30
C VAL A 138 0.11 11.33 -9.40
N ASP A 139 -1.03 10.75 -9.76
CA ASP A 139 -2.32 11.45 -9.80
C ASP A 139 -3.02 11.45 -8.43
N LEU A 140 -2.95 10.32 -7.73
CA LEU A 140 -3.52 10.12 -6.39
C LEU A 140 -2.42 9.73 -5.40
N GLY A 141 -2.07 10.65 -4.50
CA GLY A 141 -0.98 10.49 -3.55
C GLY A 141 -1.46 10.38 -2.10
N ILE A 142 -0.91 9.43 -1.34
CA ILE A 142 -1.09 9.34 0.11
C ILE A 142 0.28 9.13 0.76
N ASN A 143 0.66 9.98 1.72
CA ASN A 143 1.89 9.83 2.48
C ASN A 143 1.62 9.25 3.86
N PHE A 144 2.07 8.02 4.11
CA PHE A 144 1.91 7.34 5.39
C PHE A 144 3.07 7.65 6.33
N ARG A 145 2.86 7.53 7.64
CA ARG A 145 3.96 7.47 8.61
C ARG A 145 4.25 6.04 9.05
N TYR A 146 3.22 5.19 9.09
CA TYR A 146 3.34 3.82 9.58
C TYR A 146 3.43 2.82 8.41
N PHE A 147 4.55 2.09 8.34
CA PHE A 147 4.80 1.08 7.30
C PHE A 147 3.67 0.06 7.15
N PHE A 148 3.14 -0.46 8.26
CA PHE A 148 2.12 -1.51 8.22
C PHE A 148 0.75 -1.00 7.71
N ALA A 149 0.42 0.28 7.92
CA ALA A 149 -0.79 0.87 7.37
C ALA A 149 -0.67 0.95 5.84
N ARG A 150 0.49 1.43 5.35
CA ARG A 150 0.83 1.47 3.93
C ARG A 150 0.82 0.09 3.27
N LYS A 151 1.47 -0.91 3.87
CA LYS A 151 1.49 -2.32 3.40
C LYS A 151 0.09 -2.88 3.21
N THR A 152 -0.80 -2.61 4.16
CA THR A 152 -2.20 -3.02 4.06
C THR A 152 -2.87 -2.47 2.81
N MET A 153 -2.58 -1.22 2.43
CA MET A 153 -3.18 -0.59 1.24
C MET A 153 -2.70 -1.23 -0.06
N PHE A 154 -1.42 -1.61 -0.16
CA PHE A 154 -0.90 -2.33 -1.32
C PHE A 154 -1.63 -3.64 -1.57
N VAL A 155 -1.91 -4.42 -0.52
CA VAL A 155 -2.60 -5.70 -0.69
C VAL A 155 -4.11 -5.50 -0.89
N LYS A 156 -4.74 -4.63 -0.11
CA LYS A 156 -6.21 -4.46 -0.12
C LYS A 156 -6.75 -3.88 -1.42
N TYR A 157 -6.02 -2.94 -2.02
CA TYR A 157 -6.47 -2.17 -3.18
C TYR A 157 -5.83 -2.61 -4.50
N SER A 158 -5.13 -3.73 -4.49
CA SER A 158 -4.48 -4.33 -5.66
C SER A 158 -5.05 -5.71 -5.92
N ASP A 159 -5.06 -6.13 -7.19
CA ASP A 159 -5.51 -7.44 -7.64
C ASP A 159 -4.32 -8.34 -8.05
N GLY A 160 -3.10 -7.88 -7.83
CA GLY A 160 -1.86 -8.58 -8.15
C GLY A 160 -0.64 -7.67 -8.06
N PHE A 161 0.56 -8.26 -8.07
CA PHE A 161 1.83 -7.53 -8.03
C PHE A 161 2.69 -7.81 -9.26
N VAL A 162 3.34 -6.76 -9.74
CA VAL A 162 4.53 -6.83 -10.61
C VAL A 162 5.75 -6.41 -9.80
N VAL A 163 6.77 -7.24 -9.81
CA VAL A 163 7.99 -7.05 -9.00
C VAL A 163 9.20 -6.90 -9.92
N MET A 164 9.58 -5.65 -10.15
CA MET A 164 10.78 -5.25 -10.90
C MET A 164 12.04 -5.43 -10.02
N PRO A 165 13.25 -5.51 -10.60
CA PRO A 165 14.49 -5.59 -9.84
C PRO A 165 14.60 -4.54 -8.73
N GLY A 166 14.90 -4.98 -7.51
CA GLY A 166 14.74 -4.15 -6.31
C GLY A 166 15.43 -4.68 -5.05
N GLY A 167 15.65 -3.78 -4.11
CA GLY A 167 16.36 -4.08 -2.85
C GLY A 167 15.45 -4.64 -1.75
N PHE A 168 15.82 -4.38 -0.49
CA PHE A 168 15.11 -4.93 0.67
C PHE A 168 13.63 -4.54 0.75
N GLY A 169 13.27 -3.30 0.41
CA GLY A 169 11.85 -2.90 0.40
C GLY A 169 11.03 -3.70 -0.62
N THR A 170 11.61 -4.01 -1.78
CA THR A 170 10.97 -4.84 -2.80
C THR A 170 10.85 -6.30 -2.35
N LEU A 171 11.88 -6.84 -1.70
CA LEU A 171 11.87 -8.19 -1.14
C LEU A 171 10.85 -8.33 0.01
N ASP A 172 10.71 -7.30 0.84
CA ASP A 172 9.74 -7.26 1.93
C ASP A 172 8.30 -7.42 1.41
N GLU A 173 7.91 -6.64 0.41
CA GLU A 173 6.57 -6.74 -0.22
C GLU A 173 6.37 -8.05 -0.99
N LEU A 174 7.42 -8.54 -1.65
CA LEU A 174 7.40 -9.84 -2.34
C LEU A 174 7.11 -10.99 -1.36
N PHE A 175 7.88 -11.10 -0.27
CA PHE A 175 7.72 -12.21 0.66
C PHE A 175 6.46 -12.07 1.52
N GLU A 176 6.03 -10.84 1.83
CA GLU A 176 4.74 -10.62 2.51
C GLU A 176 3.58 -11.14 1.65
N SER A 177 3.51 -10.76 0.38
CA SER A 177 2.42 -11.21 -0.52
C SER A 177 2.39 -12.72 -0.71
N ILE A 178 3.55 -13.36 -0.92
CA ILE A 178 3.63 -14.83 -1.05
C ILE A 178 3.18 -15.50 0.24
N THR A 179 3.58 -14.99 1.40
CA THR A 179 3.17 -15.54 2.70
C THR A 179 1.66 -15.41 2.92
N LEU A 180 1.06 -14.29 2.51
CA LEU A 180 -0.39 -14.09 2.59
C LEU A 180 -1.17 -15.08 1.72
N VAL A 181 -0.68 -15.39 0.51
CA VAL A 181 -1.29 -16.41 -0.37
C VAL A 181 -1.08 -17.82 0.21
N GLN A 182 0.15 -18.15 0.61
CA GLN A 182 0.49 -19.45 1.18
C GLN A 182 -0.37 -19.78 2.41
N THR A 183 -0.63 -18.78 3.26
CA THR A 183 -1.44 -18.93 4.47
C THR A 183 -2.95 -18.76 4.24
N ARG A 184 -3.39 -18.59 2.99
CA ARG A 184 -4.79 -18.33 2.59
C ARG A 184 -5.42 -17.14 3.32
N LYS A 185 -4.61 -16.14 3.66
CA LYS A 185 -5.11 -14.82 4.08
C LYS A 185 -5.62 -14.01 2.89
N VAL A 186 -5.12 -14.35 1.70
CA VAL A 186 -5.65 -13.96 0.40
C VAL A 186 -5.80 -15.23 -0.43
N ASP A 187 -6.98 -15.46 -1.02
CA ASP A 187 -7.30 -16.72 -1.71
C ASP A 187 -6.49 -16.91 -3.01
N SER A 188 -6.34 -15.84 -3.79
CA SER A 188 -5.52 -15.81 -5.00
C SER A 188 -4.99 -14.39 -5.19
N PHE A 189 -3.70 -14.28 -5.53
CA PHE A 189 -3.04 -13.00 -5.75
C PHE A 189 -1.84 -13.23 -6.69
N PRO A 190 -1.94 -12.91 -7.99
CA PRO A 190 -0.85 -13.16 -8.93
C PRO A 190 0.33 -12.25 -8.60
N VAL A 191 1.51 -12.86 -8.49
CA VAL A 191 2.78 -12.15 -8.31
C VAL A 191 3.70 -12.54 -9.46
N VAL A 192 4.18 -11.56 -10.22
CA VAL A 192 5.13 -11.78 -11.31
C VAL A 192 6.43 -11.02 -11.04
N LEU A 193 7.54 -11.72 -11.18
CA LEU A 193 8.90 -11.19 -11.06
C LEU A 193 9.46 -10.95 -12.46
N VAL A 194 10.02 -9.76 -12.70
CA VAL A 194 10.53 -9.36 -14.02
C VAL A 194 12.06 -9.33 -14.01
N GLY A 195 12.66 -10.03 -14.97
CA GLY A 195 14.11 -10.15 -15.16
C GLY A 195 14.69 -11.44 -14.56
N ARG A 196 14.76 -12.51 -15.36
CA ARG A 196 15.28 -13.82 -14.94
C ARG A 196 16.72 -13.77 -14.47
N GLU A 197 17.55 -12.96 -15.11
CA GLU A 197 18.95 -12.79 -14.69
C GLU A 197 19.04 -12.27 -13.26
N TYR A 198 18.19 -11.30 -12.90
CA TYR A 198 18.18 -10.70 -11.57
C TYR A 198 17.63 -11.65 -10.51
N TRP A 199 16.50 -12.30 -10.79
CA TRP A 199 15.78 -13.14 -9.83
C TRP A 199 16.28 -14.58 -9.75
N GLY A 200 17.05 -15.05 -10.73
CA GLY A 200 17.47 -16.45 -10.87
C GLY A 200 18.15 -16.99 -9.61
N GLY A 201 19.13 -16.27 -9.08
CA GLY A 201 19.84 -16.70 -7.87
C GLY A 201 18.95 -16.84 -6.63
N LEU A 202 17.94 -15.96 -6.48
CA LEU A 202 16.98 -16.05 -5.39
C LEU A 202 16.07 -17.27 -5.55
N VAL A 203 15.53 -17.47 -6.76
CA VAL A 203 14.63 -18.61 -7.05
C VAL A 203 15.35 -19.94 -6.91
N ASP A 204 16.61 -20.01 -7.35
CA ASP A 204 17.45 -21.20 -7.19
C ASP A 204 17.74 -21.49 -5.71
N TRP A 205 17.97 -20.46 -4.90
CA TRP A 205 18.12 -20.62 -3.45
C TRP A 205 16.82 -21.10 -2.79
N ILE A 206 15.66 -20.53 -3.15
CA ILE A 206 14.35 -20.97 -2.64
C ILE A 206 14.12 -22.45 -2.97
N ARG A 207 14.39 -22.86 -4.21
CA ARG A 207 14.23 -24.25 -4.66
C ARG A 207 15.20 -25.21 -3.97
N SER A 208 16.48 -24.86 -3.90
CA SER A 208 17.51 -25.76 -3.36
C SER A 208 17.48 -25.84 -1.83
N SER A 209 17.26 -24.71 -1.17
CA SER A 209 17.38 -24.59 0.28
C SER A 209 16.02 -24.71 0.97
N LEU A 210 15.04 -23.86 0.61
CA LEU A 210 13.75 -23.87 1.30
C LEU A 210 12.95 -25.13 0.96
N LEU A 211 12.75 -25.40 -0.33
CA LEU A 211 12.06 -26.63 -0.75
C LEU A 211 12.88 -27.88 -0.43
N GLY A 212 14.19 -27.88 -0.70
CA GLY A 212 15.07 -29.02 -0.40
C GLY A 212 15.12 -29.39 1.08
N SER A 213 14.91 -28.44 1.99
CA SER A 213 14.85 -28.67 3.44
C SER A 213 13.42 -28.84 3.98
N GLY A 214 12.40 -28.85 3.12
CA GLY A 214 11.00 -29.01 3.52
C GLY A 214 10.38 -27.80 4.24
N MET A 215 10.94 -26.60 4.05
CA MET A 215 10.42 -25.36 4.65
C MET A 215 9.22 -24.78 3.90
N ILE A 216 9.04 -25.19 2.63
CA ILE A 216 7.89 -24.85 1.78
C ILE A 216 7.42 -26.09 1.02
N ALA A 217 6.18 -26.09 0.53
CA ALA A 217 5.64 -27.14 -0.31
C ALA A 217 6.06 -26.96 -1.78
N PRO A 218 6.10 -28.03 -2.60
CA PRO A 218 6.43 -27.92 -4.02
C PRO A 218 5.56 -26.91 -4.78
N GLN A 219 4.27 -26.79 -4.42
CA GLN A 219 3.31 -25.89 -5.05
C GLN A 219 3.56 -24.41 -4.71
N ASP A 220 4.28 -24.11 -3.62
CA ASP A 220 4.59 -22.74 -3.25
C ASP A 220 5.55 -22.08 -4.27
N LEU A 221 6.29 -22.89 -5.06
CA LEU A 221 7.09 -22.37 -6.17
C LEU A 221 6.26 -21.80 -7.31
N ASP A 222 5.00 -22.24 -7.46
CA ASP A 222 4.11 -21.74 -8.51
C ASP A 222 3.67 -20.28 -8.24
N LEU A 223 3.88 -19.79 -7.00
CA LEU A 223 3.68 -18.39 -6.61
C LEU A 223 4.76 -17.45 -7.14
N LEU A 224 5.87 -17.99 -7.65
CA LEU A 224 7.04 -17.24 -8.11
C LEU A 224 7.19 -17.35 -9.63
N ARG A 225 6.31 -16.67 -10.38
CA ARG A 225 6.44 -16.61 -11.84
C ARG A 225 7.49 -15.58 -12.24
N VAL A 226 8.54 -16.03 -12.96
CA VAL A 226 9.56 -15.13 -13.50
C VAL A 226 9.44 -15.01 -15.03
N VAL A 227 9.50 -13.78 -15.53
CA VAL A 227 9.37 -13.42 -16.96
C VAL A 227 10.40 -12.35 -17.34
N ASP A 228 10.57 -12.09 -18.63
CA ASP A 228 11.56 -11.09 -19.10
C ASP A 228 10.93 -9.94 -19.90
N THR A 229 9.69 -10.10 -20.38
CA THR A 229 9.04 -9.13 -21.25
C THR A 229 7.83 -8.48 -20.60
N ALA A 230 7.51 -7.26 -21.05
CA ALA A 230 6.32 -6.55 -20.59
C ALA A 230 5.04 -7.32 -20.91
N ALA A 231 4.96 -7.90 -22.11
CA ALA A 231 3.81 -8.69 -22.56
C ALA A 231 3.54 -9.89 -21.65
N GLU A 232 4.57 -10.69 -21.33
CA GLU A 232 4.43 -11.84 -20.44
C GLU A 232 4.02 -11.42 -19.01
N ALA A 233 4.57 -10.31 -18.51
CA ALA A 233 4.23 -9.81 -17.18
C ALA A 233 2.77 -9.38 -17.09
N VAL A 234 2.32 -8.57 -18.06
CA VAL A 234 0.94 -8.08 -18.13
C VAL A 234 -0.03 -9.25 -18.33
N GLU A 235 0.25 -10.16 -19.27
CA GLU A 235 -0.61 -11.33 -19.53
C GLU A 235 -0.81 -12.16 -18.26
N TYR A 236 0.28 -12.50 -17.57
CA TYR A 236 0.20 -13.33 -16.37
C TYR A 236 -0.59 -12.66 -15.25
N VAL A 237 -0.28 -11.40 -14.94
CA VAL A 237 -0.91 -10.71 -13.80
C VAL A 237 -2.37 -10.39 -14.08
N VAL A 238 -2.73 -9.98 -15.31
CA VAL A 238 -4.12 -9.71 -15.71
C VAL A 238 -4.94 -10.99 -15.70
N ALA A 239 -4.42 -12.10 -16.24
CA ALA A 239 -5.12 -13.38 -16.22
C ALA A 239 -5.35 -13.89 -14.78
N GLY A 240 -4.43 -13.60 -13.87
CA GLY A 240 -4.61 -13.87 -12.44
C GLY A 240 -5.65 -12.96 -11.78
N ALA A 241 -5.58 -11.66 -12.05
CA ALA A 241 -6.45 -10.65 -11.47
C ALA A 241 -7.91 -10.85 -11.87
N GLN A 242 -8.18 -11.21 -13.13
CA GLN A 242 -9.53 -11.52 -13.62
C GLN A 242 -10.18 -12.72 -12.92
N ARG A 243 -9.39 -13.65 -12.38
CA ARG A 243 -9.93 -14.78 -11.58
C ARG A 243 -10.36 -14.33 -10.18
N ILE A 244 -9.78 -13.25 -9.66
CA ILE A 244 -10.09 -12.68 -8.34
C ILE A 244 -11.32 -11.79 -8.43
N ARG A 245 -11.33 -10.87 -9.41
CA ARG A 245 -12.44 -9.99 -9.73
C ARG A 245 -12.83 -10.19 -11.19
N PRO A 246 -13.83 -11.02 -11.50
CA PRO A 246 -14.37 -11.09 -12.84
C PRO A 246 -14.88 -9.68 -13.21
N THR A 247 -14.33 -9.08 -14.26
CA THR A 247 -14.88 -7.85 -14.79
C THR A 247 -16.32 -8.16 -15.22
N SER A 248 -17.29 -7.47 -14.62
CA SER A 248 -18.66 -7.56 -15.09
C SER A 248 -18.67 -7.01 -16.52
N PRO A 249 -19.20 -7.75 -17.52
CA PRO A 249 -19.40 -7.14 -18.83
C PRO A 249 -20.38 -5.98 -18.67
N GLU A 250 -20.00 -4.81 -19.18
CA GLU A 250 -20.93 -3.69 -19.42
C GLU A 250 -22.08 -4.11 -20.34
#